data_AF-S4NZT9-F1
#
_entry.id   AF-S4NZT9-F1
#
_cell.length_a   1.000
_cell.length_b   1.000
_cell.length_c   1.000
_cell.angle_alpha   90.00
_cell.angle_beta   90.00
_cell.angle_gamma   90.00
#
_symmetry.space_group_name_H-M   'P 1'
#
loop_
_entity.id
_entity.type
_entity.pdbx_description
1 polymer ?
#
loop_
_entity_poly.entity_id
_entity_poly.type
_entity_poly.pdbx_seq_one_letter_code
_entity_poly.pdbx_strand_id
1 'polypeptide(L)' 'SRTIKVYVAIFVCFTTKSCHLELVTDLSTNSFLSTLRRFIARRSKPVTLFSDNGTQFVGARNDLYKFLKANASSI' A
#
# COMPACT_ATOMS: atom_id res chain seq x y z
N SER A 1 -19.16 -13.76 20.95
CA SER A 1 -18.43 -13.48 19.70
C SER A 1 -18.19 -11.98 19.61
N ARG A 2 -16.96 -11.52 19.38
CA ARG A 2 -16.64 -10.08 19.24
C ARG A 2 -16.53 -9.74 17.75
N THR A 3 -17.33 -8.80 17.28
CA THR A 3 -17.26 -8.30 15.90
C THR A 3 -16.18 -7.22 15.81
N ILE A 4 -15.22 -7.38 14.91
CA ILE A 4 -14.16 -6.41 14.65
C ILE A 4 -14.40 -5.81 13.26
N LYS A 5 -14.39 -4.47 13.17
CA LYS A 5 -14.44 -3.79 11.89
C LYS A 5 -13.12 -4.01 11.15
N VAL A 6 -13.21 -4.45 9.90
CA VAL A 6 -12.06 -4.65 9.01
C VAL A 6 -12.30 -3.90 7.70
N TYR A 7 -11.23 -3.63 6.98
CA TYR A 7 -11.25 -2.95 5.69
C TYR A 7 -10.60 -3.84 4.62
N VAL A 8 -10.86 -3.53 3.36
CA VAL A 8 -10.24 -4.22 2.22
C VAL A 8 -9.53 -3.18 1.36
N ALA A 9 -8.24 -3.38 1.12
CA ALA A 9 -7.51 -2.64 0.09
C ALA A 9 -7.73 -3.33 -1.26
N ILE A 10 -8.11 -2.54 -2.26
CA ILE A 10 -8.41 -3.02 -3.61
C ILE A 10 -7.28 -2.52 -4.53
N PHE A 11 -6.50 -3.44 -5.07
CA PHE A 11 -5.50 -3.13 -6.09
C PHE A 11 -6.04 -3.56 -7.46
N VAL A 12 -6.09 -2.63 -8.40
CA VAL A 12 -6.58 -2.89 -9.76
C VAL A 12 -5.41 -2.81 -10.73
N CYS A 13 -5.17 -3.88 -11.49
CA CYS A 13 -4.21 -3.87 -12.59
C CYS A 13 -4.82 -3.19 -13.81
N PHE A 14 -4.24 -2.09 -14.29
CA PHE A 14 -4.80 -1.36 -15.43
C PHE A 14 -4.60 -2.08 -16.77
N THR A 15 -3.60 -2.97 -16.86
CA THR A 15 -3.31 -3.79 -18.04
C THR A 15 -4.30 -4.93 -18.20
N THR A 16 -4.46 -5.75 -17.16
CA THR A 16 -5.30 -6.98 -17.22
C THR A 16 -6.71 -6.78 -16.69
N LYS A 17 -6.99 -5.64 -16.04
CA LYS A 17 -8.24 -5.37 -15.30
C LYS A 17 -8.49 -6.33 -14.12
N SER A 18 -7.46 -7.02 -13.63
CA SER A 18 -7.59 -7.88 -12.45
C SER A 18 -7.65 -7.07 -11.16
N CYS A 19 -8.58 -7.45 -10.26
CA CYS A 19 -8.68 -6.90 -8.92
C CYS A 19 -8.00 -7.86 -7.91
N HIS A 20 -7.18 -7.32 -7.02
CA HIS A 20 -6.56 -8.04 -5.92
C HIS A 20 -7.02 -7.42 -4.61
N LEU A 21 -7.61 -8.25 -3.76
CA LEU A 21 -8.21 -7.85 -2.51
C LEU A 21 -7.30 -8.25 -1.36
N GLU A 22 -7.00 -7.29 -0.50
CA GLU A 22 -6.15 -7.50 0.67
C GLU A 22 -6.87 -7.07 1.93
N LEU A 23 -6.89 -7.94 2.93
CA LEU A 23 -7.45 -7.61 4.23
C LEU A 23 -6.58 -6.57 4.94
N VAL A 24 -7.21 -5.57 5.56
CA VAL A 24 -6.56 -4.52 6.34
C VAL A 24 -7.29 -4.32 7.66
N THR A 25 -6.53 -4.21 8.75
CA THR A 25 -7.08 -4.09 10.11
C THR A 25 -7.66 -2.70 10.40
N ASP A 26 -7.10 -1.67 9.78
CA ASP A 26 -7.48 -0.26 9.96
C ASP A 26 -7.02 0.59 8.77
N LEU A 27 -7.37 1.88 8.76
CA LEU A 27 -7.01 2.82 7.70
C LEU A 27 -5.73 3.61 8.00
N SER A 28 -4.80 3.06 8.78
CA SER A 28 -3.51 3.72 9.03
C SER A 28 -2.50 3.51 7.89
N THR A 29 -1.51 4.41 7.81
CA THR A 29 -0.36 4.28 6.90
C THR A 29 0.39 2.96 7.07
N ASN A 30 0.62 2.52 8.32
CA ASN A 30 1.35 1.28 8.62
C ASN A 30 0.59 0.04 8.14
N SER A 31 -0.73 0.03 8.33
CA SER A 31 -1.59 -1.05 7.85
C SER A 31 -1.62 -1.08 6.32
N PHE A 32 -1.64 0.08 5.65
CA PHE A 32 -1.50 0.15 4.20
C PHE A 32 -0.13 -0.34 3.72
N LEU A 33 0.99 0.09 4.31
CA LEU A 33 2.34 -0.36 3.93
C LEU A 33 2.50 -1.87 4.08
N SER A 34 2.00 -2.44 5.17
CA SER A 34 1.99 -3.90 5.39
C SER A 34 1.20 -4.62 4.31
N THR A 35 0.07 -4.04 3.90
CA THR A 35 -0.79 -4.55 2.83
C THR A 35 -0.12 -4.47 1.46
N LEU A 36 0.50 -3.35 1.15
CA LEU A 36 1.26 -3.15 -0.08
C LEU A 36 2.42 -4.14 -0.19
N ARG A 37 3.15 -4.39 0.91
CA ARG A 37 4.19 -5.44 0.96
C ARG A 37 3.63 -6.82 0.63
N ARG A 38 2.49 -7.20 1.23
CA ARG A 38 1.84 -8.49 0.92
C ARG A 38 1.41 -8.58 -0.54
N PHE A 39 0.80 -7.52 -1.08
CA PHE A 39 0.42 -7.44 -2.49
C PHE A 39 1.62 -7.63 -3.41
N ILE A 40 2.72 -6.90 -3.19
CA ILE A 40 3.95 -6.98 -3.97
C ILE A 40 4.59 -8.37 -3.88
N ALA A 41 4.59 -9.00 -2.70
CA ALA A 41 5.14 -10.34 -2.53
C ALA A 41 4.38 -11.39 -3.36
N ARG A 42 3.07 -11.19 -3.61
CA ARG A 42 2.25 -12.12 -4.42
C ARG A 42 2.15 -11.76 -5.90
N ARG A 43 2.23 -10.47 -6.25
CA ARG A 43 1.92 -9.97 -7.60
C ARG A 43 3.07 -9.20 -8.26
N SER A 44 4.23 -9.15 -7.61
CA SER A 44 5.37 -8.34 -7.99
C SER A 44 5.13 -6.83 -7.82
N LYS A 45 6.23 -6.06 -7.88
CA LYS A 45 6.20 -4.61 -7.65
C LYS A 45 5.66 -3.90 -8.90
N PRO A 46 4.58 -3.09 -8.80
CA PRO A 46 4.15 -2.27 -9.91
C PRO A 46 5.21 -1.21 -10.26
N VAL A 47 5.17 -0.71 -11.50
CA VAL A 47 6.01 0.43 -11.92
C VAL A 47 5.44 1.73 -11.37
N THR A 48 4.11 1.89 -11.43
CA THR A 48 3.39 3.07 -10.96
C THR A 48 2.16 2.63 -10.18
N LEU A 49 1.88 3.33 -9.08
CA LEU A 49 0.70 3.12 -8.25
C LEU A 49 -0.12 4.41 -8.22
N PHE A 50 -1.43 4.30 -8.48
CA PHE A 50 -2.38 5.41 -8.44
C PHE A 50 -3.33 5.24 -7.26
N SER A 51 -3.68 6.33 -6.57
CA SER A 51 -4.63 6.34 -5.46
C SER A 51 -5.41 7.66 -5.42
N ASP A 52 -6.47 7.70 -4.62
CA ASP A 52 -7.35 8.86 -4.40
C ASP A 52 -6.76 9.93 -3.45
N ASN A 53 -5.45 9.87 -3.17
CA ASN A 53 -4.77 10.69 -2.16
C ASN A 53 -5.33 10.57 -0.73
N GLY A 54 -5.96 9.46 -0.36
CA GLY A 54 -6.25 9.13 1.03
C GLY A 54 -5.02 9.29 1.94
N THR A 55 -5.24 9.69 3.19
CA THR A 55 -4.17 10.08 4.13
C THR A 55 -3.17 8.95 4.38
N GLN A 56 -3.62 7.70 4.41
CA GLN A 56 -2.77 6.52 4.50
C GLN A 56 -1.82 6.34 3.31
N PHE A 57 -2.24 6.72 2.11
CA PHE A 57 -1.43 6.64 0.89
C PHE A 57 -0.43 7.79 0.83
N VAL A 58 -0.86 9.01 1.15
CA VAL A 58 0.00 10.19 1.23
C VAL A 58 1.06 10.01 2.32
N GLY A 59 0.69 9.47 3.48
CA GLY A 59 1.61 9.12 4.55
C GLY A 59 2.67 8.13 4.09
N ALA A 60 2.27 7.03 3.46
CA ALA A 60 3.19 6.01 2.96
C ALA A 60 4.17 6.56 1.92
N ARG A 61 3.68 7.42 1.02
CA ARG A 61 4.51 8.15 0.06
C ARG A 61 5.55 9.01 0.77
N ASN A 62 5.13 9.80 1.75
CA ASN A 62 6.03 10.70 2.47
C ASN A 62 7.12 9.92 3.25
N ASP A 63 6.76 8.79 3.88
CA ASP A 63 7.70 7.95 4.60
C ASP A 63 8.73 7.32 3.66
N LEU A 64 8.30 6.86 2.47
CA LEU A 64 9.21 6.38 1.43
C LEU A 64 10.17 7.48 0.96
N TYR A 65 9.67 8.69 0.67
CA TYR A 65 10.53 9.81 0.26
C TYR A 65 11.55 10.19 1.34
N LYS A 66 11.14 10.20 2.62
CA LYS A 66 12.07 10.44 3.74
C LYS A 66 13.16 9.38 3.79
N PHE A 67 12.79 8.11 3.67
CA PHE A 67 13.75 7.00 3.64
C PHE A 67 14.74 7.14 2.48
N LEU A 68 14.24 7.39 1.26
CA LEU A 68 15.10 7.56 0.09
C LEU A 68 16.03 8.77 0.24
N LYS A 69 15.52 9.91 0.73
CA LYS A 69 16.34 11.11 0.95
C LYS A 69 17.44 10.87 1.99
N ALA A 70 17.15 10.13 3.06
CA ALA A 70 18.13 9.81 4.09
C ALA A 70 19.21 8.83 3.61
N ASN A 71 18.90 7.98 2.61
CA ASN A 71 19.79 6.94 2.11
C ASN A 71 20.32 7.23 0.69
N ALA A 72 20.05 8.41 0.13
CA ALA A 72 20.45 8.79 -1.23
C ALA A 72 21.97 8.84 -1.42
N SER A 73 22.73 8.99 -0.33
CA SER A 73 24.20 8.97 -0.35
C SER A 73 24.81 7.56 -0.23
N SER A 74 23.97 6.53 -0.08
CA SER A 74 24.38 5.14 0.16
C SER A 74 24.01 4.19 -0.98
N ILE A 75 23.49 4.71 -2.09
CA ILE A 75 23.13 3.97 -3.32
C ILE A 75 23.89 4.59 -4.49
#